data_AF-A0AAV7EAR8-F1
#
_entry.id   AF-A0AAV7EAR8-F1
#
_cell.length_a   1.000
_cell.length_b   1.000
_cell.length_c   1.000
_cell.angle_alpha   90.00
_cell.angle_beta   90.00
_cell.angle_gamma   90.00
#
_symmetry.space_group_name_H-M   'P 1'
#
loop_
_entity.id
_entity.type
_entity.pdbx_description
1 polymer ?
#
loop_
_entity_poly.entity_id
_entity_poly.type
_entity_poly.pdbx_seq_one_letter_code
_entity_poly.pdbx_strand_id
1 'polypeptide(L)'
;MEEKGTANGKSTQELAVEGQKHLEDTVEAAFQILSSMNDELCNPALWSASQSSNGGDGPDSSHHLEMGGGALDEARLRYKSAVASLRSVLVAIPNSKKAKPDDAMDSTAEQVGIDRLEERIADLRKELATKNKHLKLLIDQLRLVKDYWCIARTGFLWRFQRELYRIPRYLAGQTWDSSVIVCGEGQFNGFPEQIILFLI
;
A
#
# COMPACT_ATOMS: atom_id res chain seq x y z
N MET A 1 -2.75 -54.79 6.37
CA MET A 1 -3.16 -54.33 5.04
C MET A 1 -2.32 -53.12 4.74
N GLU A 2 -1.26 -53.33 3.96
CA GLU A 2 -0.42 -52.27 3.42
C GLU A 2 -1.16 -51.68 2.21
N GLU A 3 -1.57 -50.41 2.31
CA GLU A 3 -2.13 -49.70 1.16
C GLU A 3 -1.02 -48.92 0.46
N LYS A 4 -0.48 -49.60 -0.55
CA LYS A 4 0.33 -49.08 -1.65
C LYS A 4 -0.57 -48.22 -2.54
N GLY A 5 -0.33 -46.91 -2.60
CA GLY A 5 -1.14 -46.03 -3.45
C GLY A 5 -0.51 -44.68 -3.79
N THR A 6 0.05 -44.59 -5.00
CA THR A 6 0.31 -43.37 -5.79
C THR A 6 1.27 -42.32 -5.21
N ALA A 7 2.57 -42.56 -5.41
CA ALA A 7 3.51 -41.48 -5.74
C ALA A 7 3.12 -40.91 -7.11
N ASN A 8 2.04 -40.13 -7.17
CA ASN A 8 1.74 -39.32 -8.34
C ASN A 8 2.65 -38.10 -8.24
N GLY A 9 3.52 -37.92 -9.23
CA GLY A 9 4.43 -36.78 -9.31
C GLY A 9 3.66 -35.49 -9.57
N LYS A 10 2.91 -35.01 -8.58
CA LYS A 10 2.24 -33.72 -8.63
C LYS A 10 3.30 -32.65 -8.82
N SER A 11 3.12 -31.84 -9.87
CA SER A 11 4.02 -30.72 -10.16
C SER A 11 4.01 -29.76 -8.97
N THR A 12 5.14 -29.08 -8.73
CA THR A 12 5.22 -28.03 -7.69
C THR A 12 4.10 -26.99 -7.84
N GLN A 13 3.70 -26.69 -9.08
CA GLN A 13 2.57 -25.80 -9.38
C GLN A 13 1.22 -26.38 -8.93
N GLU A 14 1.00 -27.68 -9.14
CA GLU A 14 -0.23 -28.36 -8.72
C GLU A 14 -0.33 -28.41 -7.20
N LEU A 15 0.79 -28.71 -6.52
CA LEU A 15 0.88 -28.63 -5.06
C LEU A 15 0.65 -27.22 -4.53
N ALA A 16 1.09 -26.17 -5.25
CA ALA A 16 0.85 -24.79 -4.85
C ALA A 16 -0.64 -24.41 -4.94
N VAL A 17 -1.31 -24.77 -6.04
CA VAL A 17 -2.75 -24.53 -6.21
C VAL A 17 -3.57 -25.35 -5.21
N GLU A 18 -3.20 -26.62 -4.98
CA GLU A 18 -3.82 -27.46 -3.97
C GLU A 18 -3.61 -26.91 -2.55
N GLY A 19 -2.41 -26.41 -2.25
CA GLY A 19 -2.09 -25.76 -0.98
C GLY A 19 -2.92 -24.49 -0.74
N GLN A 20 -3.13 -23.69 -1.79
CA GLN A 20 -4.00 -22.52 -1.72
C GLN A 20 -5.45 -22.92 -1.41
N LYS A 21 -5.98 -23.93 -2.09
CA LYS A 21 -7.33 -24.44 -1.82
C LYS A 21 -7.47 -24.91 -0.36
N HIS A 22 -6.55 -25.75 0.13
CA HIS A 22 -6.62 -26.25 1.52
C HIS A 22 -6.49 -25.13 2.56
N LEU A 23 -5.80 -24.03 2.23
CA LEU A 23 -5.74 -22.85 3.07
C LEU A 23 -7.11 -22.15 3.14
N GLU A 24 -7.77 -21.95 2.01
CA GLU A 24 -9.13 -21.38 1.95
C GLU A 24 -10.13 -22.26 2.73
N ASP A 25 -10.09 -23.58 2.54
CA ASP A 25 -10.91 -24.55 3.27
C ASP A 25 -10.66 -24.50 4.79
N THR A 26 -9.39 -24.30 5.20
CA THR A 26 -9.02 -24.15 6.62
C THR A 26 -9.60 -22.88 7.22
N VAL A 27 -9.55 -21.77 6.48
CA VAL A 27 -10.12 -20.49 6.91
C VAL A 27 -11.63 -20.57 7.03
N GLU A 28 -12.31 -21.18 6.05
CA GLU A 28 -13.75 -21.35 6.08
C GLU A 28 -14.21 -22.24 7.25
N ALA A 29 -13.53 -23.37 7.48
CA ALA A 29 -13.83 -24.24 8.61
C ALA A 29 -13.60 -23.55 9.96
N ALA A 30 -12.54 -22.73 10.08
CA ALA A 30 -12.30 -21.93 11.27
C ALA A 30 -13.42 -20.90 11.51
N PHE A 31 -13.91 -20.26 10.45
CA PHE A 31 -15.03 -19.33 10.53
C PHE A 31 -16.33 -20.03 10.93
N GLN A 32 -16.59 -21.23 10.43
CA GLN A 32 -17.74 -22.04 10.83
C GLN A 32 -17.68 -22.44 12.32
N ILE A 33 -16.49 -22.78 12.85
CA ILE A 33 -16.32 -23.04 14.29
C ILE A 33 -16.72 -21.81 15.10
N LEU A 34 -16.19 -20.64 14.75
CA LEU A 34 -16.47 -19.40 15.46
C LEU A 34 -17.96 -19.02 15.37
N SER A 35 -18.57 -19.20 14.20
CA SER A 35 -19.98 -18.90 13.98
C SER A 35 -20.87 -19.85 14.77
N SER A 36 -20.60 -21.16 14.74
CA SER A 36 -21.35 -22.17 15.53
C SER A 36 -21.23 -21.91 17.03
N MET A 37 -20.03 -21.59 17.51
CA MET A 37 -19.83 -21.20 18.91
C MET A 37 -20.61 -19.93 19.26
N ASN A 38 -20.62 -18.95 18.36
CA ASN A 38 -21.36 -17.71 18.56
C ASN A 38 -22.88 -17.97 18.59
N ASP A 39 -23.41 -18.83 17.73
CA ASP A 39 -24.84 -19.18 17.70
C ASP A 39 -25.27 -19.92 18.99
N GLU A 40 -24.44 -20.84 19.48
CA GLU A 40 -24.66 -21.52 20.77
C GLU A 40 -24.63 -20.55 21.95
N LEU A 41 -23.67 -19.62 21.94
CA LEU A 41 -23.52 -18.63 23.02
C LEU A 41 -24.60 -17.54 22.94
N CYS A 42 -25.04 -17.13 21.76
CA CYS A 42 -25.99 -16.03 21.61
C CYS A 42 -27.46 -16.48 21.66
N ASN A 43 -27.76 -17.77 21.79
CA ASN A 43 -29.14 -18.26 21.86
C ASN A 43 -29.68 -18.27 23.31
N PRO A 44 -30.62 -17.37 23.69
CA PRO A 44 -31.13 -17.28 25.06
C PRO A 44 -31.94 -18.52 25.50
N ALA A 45 -32.44 -19.31 24.54
CA ALA A 45 -33.18 -20.53 24.82
C ALA A 45 -32.29 -21.62 25.45
N LEU A 46 -30.99 -21.66 25.10
CA LEU A 46 -30.03 -22.62 25.64
C LEU A 46 -29.60 -22.28 27.07
N TRP A 47 -29.61 -21.00 27.43
CA TRP A 47 -29.32 -20.55 28.80
C TRP A 47 -30.45 -20.91 29.77
N SER A 48 -31.70 -20.86 29.29
CA SER A 48 -32.91 -21.13 30.09
C SER A 48 -33.07 -22.62 30.43
N ALA A 49 -32.58 -23.52 29.56
CA ALA A 49 -32.62 -24.97 29.80
C ALA A 49 -31.68 -25.42 30.94
N SER A 50 -30.62 -24.65 31.23
CA SER A 50 -29.65 -24.98 32.29
C SER A 50 -30.16 -24.72 33.71
N GLN A 51 -31.32 -24.06 33.89
CA GLN A 51 -31.85 -23.69 35.22
C GLN A 51 -32.94 -24.62 35.76
N SER A 52 -33.28 -25.73 35.08
CA SER A 52 -34.37 -26.65 35.51
C SER A 52 -33.90 -28.05 35.94
N SER A 53 -32.70 -28.21 36.50
CA SER A 53 -32.31 -29.47 37.15
C SER A 53 -32.10 -29.27 38.66
N ASN A 54 -33.19 -29.08 39.39
CA ASN A 54 -33.22 -29.28 40.83
C ASN A 54 -34.41 -30.18 41.19
N GLY A 55 -34.12 -31.46 41.42
CA GLY A 55 -35.00 -32.40 42.14
C GLY A 55 -35.66 -33.48 41.29
N GLY A 56 -35.19 -34.73 41.41
CA GLY A 56 -35.95 -35.90 40.95
C GLY A 56 -35.06 -37.12 40.67
N ASP A 57 -34.91 -37.96 41.68
CA ASP A 57 -34.31 -39.30 41.64
C ASP A 57 -35.09 -40.23 40.66
N GLY A 58 -34.38 -40.92 39.76
CA GLY A 58 -34.98 -41.86 38.80
C GLY A 58 -33.96 -42.44 37.79
N PRO A 59 -33.79 -43.78 37.69
CA PRO A 59 -32.77 -44.41 36.85
C PRO A 59 -33.27 -44.66 35.41
N ASP A 60 -32.32 -44.78 34.49
CA ASP A 60 -32.46 -45.10 33.06
C ASP A 60 -33.17 -44.06 32.17
N SER A 61 -32.37 -43.14 31.63
CA SER A 61 -32.57 -42.69 30.25
C SER A 61 -31.23 -42.35 29.61
N SER A 62 -30.65 -43.37 28.98
CA SER A 62 -29.60 -43.27 27.98
C SER A 62 -30.14 -42.60 26.70
N HIS A 63 -30.53 -41.33 26.80
CA HIS A 63 -30.78 -40.46 25.65
C HIS A 63 -30.03 -39.14 25.88
N HIS A 64 -28.73 -39.24 25.62
CA HIS A 64 -28.00 -38.36 24.71
C HIS A 64 -28.43 -36.89 24.74
N LEU A 65 -27.55 -36.06 25.33
CA LEU A 65 -27.48 -34.60 25.17
C LEU A 65 -27.16 -34.19 23.71
N GLU A 66 -27.87 -34.77 22.74
CA GLU A 66 -27.70 -34.66 21.28
C GLU A 66 -28.44 -33.45 20.73
N MET A 67 -28.22 -32.25 21.23
CA MET A 67 -28.90 -31.09 20.63
C MET A 67 -28.05 -29.82 20.52
N GLY A 68 -26.73 -29.93 20.67
CA GLY A 68 -25.83 -28.79 20.49
C GLY A 68 -24.45 -29.08 19.89
N GLY A 69 -24.10 -30.35 19.65
CA GLY A 69 -22.72 -30.72 19.27
C GLY A 69 -22.45 -30.90 17.77
N GLY A 70 -23.49 -31.15 16.96
CA GLY A 70 -23.30 -31.64 15.60
C GLY A 70 -22.60 -30.66 14.65
N ALA A 71 -23.05 -29.41 14.62
CA ALA A 71 -22.49 -28.39 13.72
C ALA A 71 -21.07 -27.97 14.12
N LEU A 72 -20.84 -27.78 15.43
CA LEU A 72 -19.54 -27.42 15.96
C LEU A 72 -18.51 -28.55 15.80
N ASP A 73 -18.89 -29.78 16.12
CA ASP A 73 -17.97 -30.93 15.99
C ASP A 73 -17.69 -31.26 14.52
N GLU A 74 -18.66 -31.07 13.62
CA GLU A 74 -18.44 -31.17 12.18
C GLU A 74 -17.49 -30.07 11.66
N ALA A 75 -17.66 -28.82 12.08
CA ALA A 75 -16.75 -27.72 11.71
C ALA A 75 -15.31 -27.98 12.23
N ARG A 76 -15.19 -28.53 13.45
CA ARG A 76 -13.90 -28.97 14.02
C ARG A 76 -13.27 -30.10 13.22
N LEU A 77 -14.07 -31.08 12.79
CA LEU A 77 -13.58 -32.19 11.99
C LEU A 77 -13.05 -31.69 10.64
N ARG A 78 -13.80 -30.81 9.96
CA ARG A 78 -13.37 -30.18 8.70
C ARG A 78 -12.11 -29.36 8.85
N TYR A 79 -12.00 -28.56 9.91
CA TYR A 79 -10.79 -27.80 10.19
C TYR A 79 -9.57 -28.71 10.40
N LYS A 80 -9.71 -29.77 11.20
CA LYS A 80 -8.63 -30.76 11.41
C LYS A 80 -8.22 -31.44 10.12
N SER A 81 -9.19 -31.84 9.29
CA SER A 81 -8.96 -32.48 8.00
C SER A 81 -8.25 -31.54 7.02
N ALA A 82 -8.73 -30.30 6.87
CA ALA A 82 -8.14 -29.30 5.99
C ALA A 82 -6.69 -28.96 6.41
N VAL A 83 -6.45 -28.82 7.72
CA VAL A 83 -5.09 -28.60 8.26
C VAL A 83 -4.18 -29.80 8.00
N ALA A 84 -4.68 -31.04 8.10
CA ALA A 84 -3.91 -32.22 7.78
C ALA A 84 -3.50 -32.26 6.31
N SER A 85 -4.43 -31.95 5.40
CA SER A 85 -4.18 -31.84 3.96
C SER A 85 -3.17 -30.71 3.65
N LEU A 86 -3.33 -29.54 4.25
CA LEU A 86 -2.42 -28.42 4.08
C LEU A 86 -0.99 -28.76 4.55
N ARG A 87 -0.86 -29.44 5.70
CA ARG A 87 0.44 -29.92 6.21
C ARG A 87 1.07 -30.94 5.27
N SER A 88 0.28 -31.85 4.70
CA SER A 88 0.75 -32.81 3.70
C SER A 88 1.34 -32.11 2.47
N VAL A 89 0.64 -31.11 1.93
CA VAL A 89 1.12 -30.31 0.79
C VAL A 89 2.40 -29.54 1.13
N LEU A 90 2.47 -28.92 2.31
CA LEU A 90 3.66 -28.18 2.76
C LEU A 90 4.90 -29.09 2.89
N VAL A 91 4.71 -30.35 3.28
CA VAL A 91 5.79 -31.35 3.31
C VAL A 91 6.13 -31.87 1.90
N ALA A 92 5.15 -31.91 1.00
CA ALA A 92 5.35 -32.37 -0.38
C ALA A 92 6.10 -31.35 -1.26
N ILE A 93 5.88 -30.04 -1.07
CA ILE A 93 6.48 -28.96 -1.90
C ILE A 93 8.03 -28.99 -1.90
N PRO A 94 8.73 -29.13 -0.75
CA PRO A 94 10.19 -29.25 -0.75
C PRO A 94 10.69 -30.53 -1.43
N ASN A 95 9.91 -31.62 -1.33
CA ASN A 95 10.26 -32.92 -1.87
C ASN A 95 10.03 -33.00 -3.39
N SER A 96 9.02 -32.31 -3.94
CA SER A 96 8.78 -32.23 -5.39
C SER A 96 9.92 -31.51 -6.12
N LYS A 97 10.58 -30.54 -5.47
CA LYS A 97 11.77 -29.85 -6.00
C LYS A 97 13.02 -30.75 -6.06
N LYS A 98 13.07 -31.83 -5.26
CA LYS A 98 14.21 -32.75 -5.20
C LYS A 98 14.14 -33.87 -6.25
N ALA A 99 12.97 -34.08 -6.87
CA ALA A 99 12.72 -35.18 -7.80
C ALA A 99 12.83 -34.81 -9.30
N LYS A 100 13.22 -33.58 -9.64
CA LYS A 100 13.54 -33.16 -11.02
C LYS A 100 14.73 -32.18 -11.02
N PRO A 101 15.98 -32.64 -11.19
CA PRO A 101 16.90 -31.87 -12.02
C PRO A 101 16.39 -31.98 -13.46
N ASP A 102 16.45 -30.90 -14.22
CA ASP A 102 16.03 -30.79 -15.63
C ASP A 102 14.54 -30.49 -15.85
N ASP A 103 14.19 -29.21 -15.73
CA ASP A 103 13.28 -28.54 -16.68
C ASP A 103 13.54 -27.03 -16.60
N ALA A 104 14.55 -26.60 -17.36
CA ALA A 104 14.84 -25.20 -17.69
C ALA A 104 13.80 -24.59 -18.65
N MET A 105 12.53 -25.00 -18.56
CA MET A 105 11.53 -24.73 -19.61
C MET A 105 10.33 -23.87 -19.16
N ASP A 106 10.17 -23.61 -17.86
CA ASP A 106 9.18 -22.63 -17.35
C ASP A 106 9.85 -21.30 -16.96
N SER A 107 11.12 -21.36 -16.54
CA SER A 107 11.93 -20.17 -16.28
C SER A 107 12.19 -19.34 -17.54
N THR A 108 12.17 -19.90 -18.75
CA THR A 108 12.40 -19.10 -19.97
C THR A 108 11.20 -18.21 -20.31
N ALA A 109 9.96 -18.69 -20.17
CA ALA A 109 8.78 -17.88 -20.48
C ALA A 109 8.58 -16.77 -19.44
N GLU A 110 8.81 -17.08 -18.17
CA GLU A 110 8.79 -16.10 -17.08
C GLU A 110 9.97 -15.13 -17.19
N GLN A 111 11.19 -15.59 -17.52
CA GLN A 111 12.36 -14.75 -17.79
C GLN A 111 12.13 -13.81 -18.97
N VAL A 112 11.55 -14.27 -20.08
CA VAL A 112 11.21 -13.41 -21.23
C VAL A 112 10.18 -12.34 -20.86
N GLY A 113 9.23 -12.68 -19.97
CA GLY A 113 8.29 -11.72 -19.40
C GLY A 113 8.97 -10.66 -18.53
N ILE A 114 9.92 -11.08 -17.70
CA ILE A 114 10.75 -10.21 -16.86
C ILE A 114 11.58 -9.26 -17.73
N ASP A 115 12.28 -9.79 -18.74
CA ASP A 115 13.13 -8.98 -19.64
C ASP A 115 12.31 -7.90 -20.36
N ARG A 116 11.10 -8.24 -20.83
CA ARG A 116 10.19 -7.27 -21.47
C ARG A 116 9.66 -6.21 -20.51
N LEU A 117 9.45 -6.57 -19.25
CA LEU A 117 9.05 -5.63 -18.20
C LEU A 117 10.20 -4.69 -17.84
N GLU A 118 11.42 -5.21 -17.75
CA GLU A 118 12.63 -4.42 -17.52
C GLU A 118 12.87 -3.42 -18.66
N GLU A 119 12.67 -3.82 -19.91
CA GLU A 119 12.73 -2.94 -21.08
C GLU A 119 11.70 -1.80 -20.98
N ARG A 120 10.44 -2.11 -20.65
CA ARG A 120 9.41 -1.07 -20.44
C ARG A 120 9.76 -0.12 -19.31
N ILE A 121 10.34 -0.62 -18.22
CA ILE A 121 10.81 0.22 -17.11
C ILE A 121 11.94 1.13 -17.58
N ALA A 122 12.87 0.63 -18.39
CA ALA A 122 13.97 1.43 -18.95
C ALA A 122 13.44 2.55 -19.87
N ASP A 123 12.50 2.24 -20.75
CA ASP A 123 11.85 3.22 -21.63
C ASP A 123 11.11 4.31 -20.84
N LEU A 124 10.30 3.91 -19.86
CA LEU A 124 9.59 4.85 -18.99
C LEU A 124 10.55 5.73 -18.20
N ARG A 125 11.67 5.19 -17.70
CA ARG A 125 12.72 5.98 -17.04
C ARG A 125 13.35 7.01 -17.99
N LYS A 126 13.60 6.63 -19.24
CA LYS A 126 14.14 7.52 -20.28
C LYS A 126 13.15 8.63 -20.66
N GLU A 127 11.87 8.29 -20.80
CA GLU A 127 10.81 9.26 -21.08
C GLU A 127 10.64 10.25 -19.91
N LEU A 128 10.63 9.74 -18.67
CA LEU A 128 10.57 10.56 -17.45
C LEU A 128 11.74 11.55 -17.40
N ALA A 129 12.96 11.08 -17.67
CA ALA A 129 14.16 11.94 -17.72
C ALA A 129 14.06 13.02 -18.81
N THR A 130 13.50 12.66 -19.98
CA THR A 130 13.30 13.59 -21.10
C THR A 130 12.26 14.66 -20.74
N LYS A 131 11.11 14.26 -20.17
CA LYS A 131 10.07 15.20 -19.71
C LYS A 131 10.58 16.10 -18.58
N ASN A 132 11.40 15.58 -17.66
CA ASN A 132 12.01 16.37 -16.60
C ASN A 132 12.96 17.45 -17.15
N LYS A 133 13.78 17.12 -18.16
CA LYS A 133 14.60 18.11 -18.87
C LYS A 133 13.76 19.22 -19.50
N HIS A 134 12.66 18.85 -20.17
CA HIS A 134 11.75 19.82 -20.77
C HIS A 134 11.10 20.73 -19.72
N LEU A 135 10.61 20.17 -18.62
CA LEU A 135 10.06 20.97 -17.51
C LEU A 135 11.08 21.95 -16.92
N LYS A 136 12.34 21.53 -16.75
CA LYS A 136 13.40 22.44 -16.30
C LYS A 136 13.58 23.63 -17.24
N LEU A 137 13.60 23.38 -18.56
CA LEU A 137 13.69 24.46 -19.55
C LEU A 137 12.51 25.44 -19.46
N LEU A 138 11.27 24.93 -19.31
CA LEU A 138 10.10 25.81 -19.13
C LEU A 138 10.18 26.62 -17.84
N ILE A 139 10.60 25.98 -16.74
CA ILE A 139 10.79 26.66 -15.45
C ILE A 139 11.85 27.76 -15.58
N ASP A 140 12.95 27.50 -16.28
CA ASP A 140 14.00 28.48 -16.50
C ASP A 140 13.53 29.63 -17.39
N GLN A 141 12.74 29.37 -18.43
CA GLN A 141 12.10 30.43 -19.21
C GLN A 141 11.17 31.31 -18.37
N LEU A 142 10.35 30.70 -17.51
CA LEU A 142 9.46 31.44 -16.61
C LEU A 142 10.23 32.28 -15.58
N ARG A 143 11.36 31.76 -15.07
CA ARG A 143 12.27 32.51 -14.20
C ARG A 143 12.85 33.73 -14.91
N LEU A 144 13.35 33.56 -16.14
CA LEU A 144 13.86 34.67 -16.94
C LEU A 144 12.80 35.76 -17.13
N VAL A 145 11.57 35.39 -17.55
CA VAL A 145 10.49 36.37 -17.74
C VAL A 145 10.16 37.10 -16.44
N LYS A 146 10.12 36.39 -15.31
CA LYS A 146 9.91 36.98 -13.99
C LYS A 146 11.03 37.96 -13.64
N ASP A 147 12.28 37.60 -13.87
CA ASP A 147 13.44 38.43 -13.55
C ASP A 147 13.48 39.68 -14.43
N TYR A 148 13.19 39.57 -15.72
CA TYR A 148 13.04 40.70 -16.63
C TYR A 148 11.94 41.66 -16.16
N TRP A 149 10.79 41.13 -15.72
CA TRP A 149 9.70 41.97 -15.22
C TRP A 149 10.08 42.68 -13.90
N CYS A 150 10.78 41.99 -13.00
CA CYS A 150 11.34 42.60 -11.79
C CYS A 150 12.32 43.72 -12.12
N ILE A 151 13.23 43.52 -13.07
CA ILE A 151 14.20 44.54 -13.52
C ILE A 151 13.49 45.72 -14.19
N ALA A 152 12.51 45.47 -15.06
CA ALA A 152 11.76 46.52 -15.73
C ALA A 152 10.95 47.36 -14.73
N ARG A 153 10.27 46.71 -13.77
CA ARG A 153 9.49 47.37 -12.72
C ARG A 153 10.38 48.20 -11.80
N THR A 154 11.49 47.63 -11.32
CA THR A 154 12.45 48.37 -10.49
C THR A 154 13.10 49.51 -11.27
N GLY A 155 13.51 49.29 -12.52
CA GLY A 155 14.08 50.33 -13.39
C GLY A 155 13.09 51.46 -13.69
N PHE A 156 11.81 51.15 -13.91
CA PHE A 156 10.75 52.14 -14.07
C PHE A 156 10.52 52.94 -12.79
N LEU A 157 10.45 52.27 -11.63
CA LEU A 157 10.36 52.94 -10.33
C LEU A 157 11.56 53.87 -10.10
N TRP A 158 12.78 53.42 -10.40
CA TRP A 158 13.99 54.26 -10.31
C TRP A 158 13.96 55.46 -11.26
N ARG A 159 13.44 55.31 -12.49
CA ARG A 159 13.26 56.42 -13.44
C ARG A 159 12.17 57.38 -12.99
N PHE A 160 11.04 56.86 -12.53
CA PHE A 160 9.90 57.64 -12.05
C PHE A 160 10.23 58.44 -10.79
N GLN A 161 10.90 57.81 -9.81
CA GLN A 161 11.32 58.45 -8.57
C GLN A 161 12.38 59.54 -8.81
N ARG A 162 13.31 59.32 -9.76
CA ARG A 162 14.27 60.34 -10.19
C ARG A 162 13.61 61.52 -10.88
N GLU A 163 12.57 61.29 -11.68
CA GLU A 163 11.84 62.37 -12.34
C GLU A 163 10.98 63.15 -11.33
N LEU A 164 10.35 62.49 -10.36
CA LEU A 164 9.66 63.15 -9.26
C LEU A 164 10.59 64.00 -8.39
N TYR A 165 11.83 63.56 -8.13
CA TYR A 165 12.83 64.36 -7.41
C TYR A 165 13.41 65.53 -8.22
N ARG A 166 13.19 65.58 -9.54
CA ARG A 166 13.60 66.70 -10.41
C ARG A 166 12.52 67.77 -10.52
N ILE A 167 11.27 67.48 -10.17
CA ILE A 167 10.21 68.49 -10.15
C ILE A 167 10.49 69.48 -9.01
N PRO A 168 10.68 70.78 -9.31
CA PRO A 168 10.89 71.77 -8.26
C PRO A 168 9.66 71.88 -7.36
N ARG A 169 9.91 71.93 -6.04
CA ARG A 169 8.93 72.05 -4.95
C ARG A 169 8.08 73.33 -5.05
N TYR A 170 7.17 73.41 -6.02
CA TYR A 170 6.19 74.50 -6.10
C TYR A 170 4.77 74.07 -5.71
N LEU A 171 4.60 72.83 -5.28
CA LEU A 171 3.34 72.34 -4.70
C LEU A 171 3.61 71.62 -3.37
N ALA A 172 4.23 72.35 -2.44
CA ALA A 172 4.26 71.95 -1.03
C ALA A 172 2.85 72.18 -0.44
N GLY A 173 1.97 71.20 -0.62
CA GLY A 173 0.61 71.28 -0.08
C GLY A 173 -0.17 69.96 -0.02
N GLN A 174 0.43 68.81 -0.33
CA GLN A 174 -0.22 67.52 -0.09
C GLN A 174 0.76 66.51 0.48
N THR A 175 0.39 65.94 1.63
CA THR A 175 1.10 64.91 2.37
C THR A 175 1.04 63.60 1.60
N TRP A 176 2.16 63.14 1.06
CA TRP A 176 2.26 61.80 0.49
C TRP A 176 2.73 60.84 1.59
N ASP A 177 1.80 60.05 2.09
CA ASP A 177 2.05 58.95 3.02
C ASP A 177 2.97 57.92 2.33
N SER A 178 4.18 57.73 2.87
CA SER A 178 5.24 56.86 2.32
C SER A 178 5.01 55.37 2.62
N SER A 179 3.76 54.92 2.55
CA SER A 179 3.39 53.57 2.93
C SER A 179 3.27 52.66 1.70
N VAL A 180 4.23 51.73 1.61
CA VAL A 180 4.12 50.39 0.99
C VAL A 180 4.31 50.29 -0.54
N ILE A 181 5.51 49.87 -0.94
CA ILE A 181 5.67 48.72 -1.86
C ILE A 181 6.71 47.78 -1.25
N VAL A 182 6.25 46.93 -0.32
CA VAL A 182 6.97 45.73 0.07
C VAL A 182 6.66 44.68 -0.99
N CYS A 183 7.64 44.32 -1.83
CA CYS A 183 7.60 43.05 -2.54
C CYS A 183 7.83 41.96 -1.49
N GLY A 184 6.73 41.33 -1.07
CA GLY A 184 6.70 40.30 -0.02
C GLY A 184 7.70 39.18 -0.22
N GLU A 185 8.21 38.74 0.93
CA GLU A 185 9.33 37.85 1.18
C GLU A 185 9.10 36.41 0.71
N GLY A 186 10.19 35.79 0.24
CA GLY A 186 10.44 34.36 0.35
C GLY A 186 11.88 34.17 0.84
N GLN A 187 12.02 33.79 2.10
CA GLN A 187 13.28 33.56 2.83
C GLN A 187 14.36 32.88 2.00
N PHE A 188 15.55 33.49 1.94
CA PHE A 188 16.80 32.75 1.83
C PHE A 188 17.84 33.40 2.75
N ASN A 189 18.10 32.72 3.87
CA ASN A 189 19.16 33.01 4.81
C ASN A 189 20.53 32.85 4.14
N GLY A 190 21.43 33.81 4.33
CA GLY A 190 22.86 33.66 4.04
C GLY A 190 23.50 34.86 3.35
N PHE A 191 24.02 35.80 4.16
CA PHE A 191 25.14 36.67 3.76
C PHE A 191 26.40 35.79 3.54
N PRO A 192 27.32 36.17 2.64
CA PRO A 192 28.34 37.15 3.02
C PRO A 192 28.70 38.20 1.95
N GLU A 193 29.05 39.37 2.48
CA GLU A 193 30.15 40.25 2.04
C GLU A 193 30.20 40.88 0.63
N GLN A 194 30.26 42.22 0.66
CA GLN A 194 31.16 43.07 -0.13
C GLN A 194 31.10 42.93 -1.67
N ILE A 195 30.33 43.81 -2.32
CA ILE A 195 30.71 44.33 -3.64
C ILE A 195 30.64 45.85 -3.60
N ILE A 196 31.68 46.43 -3.01
CA ILE A 196 32.24 47.69 -3.49
C ILE A 196 33.02 47.33 -4.76
N LEU A 197 32.60 47.85 -5.91
CA LEU A 197 33.49 48.04 -7.05
C LEU A 197 33.20 49.39 -7.67
N PHE A 198 33.96 50.36 -7.17
CA PHE A 198 34.45 51.48 -7.95
C PHE A 198 35.09 50.91 -9.23
N LEU A 199 34.69 51.41 -10.39
CA LEU A 199 35.59 51.49 -11.53
C LEU A 199 35.44 52.88 -12.15
N ILE A 200 36.58 53.57 -12.06
CA ILE A 200 37.00 54.75 -12.82
C ILE A 200 36.83 54.50 -14.32
#